data_AF-C6AV90-F1
#
_entry.id   AF-C6AV90-F1
#
_cell.length_a   1.000
_cell.length_b   1.000
_cell.length_c   1.000
_cell.angle_alpha   90.00
_cell.angle_beta   90.00
_cell.angle_gamma   90.00
#
_symmetry.space_group_name_H-M   'P 1'
#
loop_
_entity.id
_entity.type
_entity.pdbx_description
1 polymer ?
#
loop_
_entity_poly.entity_id
_entity_poly.type
_entity_poly.pdbx_seq_one_letter_code
_entity_poly.pdbx_strand_id
1 'polypeptide(L)'
;MTAVTEMAPHDFWQELHPPGTFAGNGEFTSFYVATLEDGRQLRLPIRELADGDRALASLIVNQASFAVLDALAESLAEKIRPMRIDVVAGLPTLGLTLAAAVAQKLGHGRYVPLGTSRKFWYRDELSVALSSITTPTQQKRLYIDPRMLPLLQGRRVALIDDVISSGASIVAGLHLLMACGIEPVVIGAAMLQSERWRESLAAAGPQWSARTVGVFATPILERNAAGRWQAPPA
;
A
#
# COMPACT_ATOMS: atom_id res chain seq x y z
N MET A 1 4.42 -2.05 -35.87
CA MET A 1 4.54 -3.09 -34.82
C MET A 1 5.78 -2.78 -34.01
N THR A 2 5.65 -1.96 -32.98
CA THR A 2 6.74 -1.77 -32.00
C THR A 2 6.83 -3.08 -31.23
N ALA A 3 7.93 -3.82 -31.42
CA ALA A 3 8.22 -5.01 -30.65
C ALA A 3 8.17 -4.60 -29.17
N VAL A 4 7.23 -5.17 -28.42
CA VAL A 4 7.24 -5.09 -26.96
C VAL A 4 8.43 -5.95 -26.55
N THR A 5 9.60 -5.34 -26.42
CA THR A 5 10.78 -6.00 -25.89
C THR A 5 10.39 -6.59 -24.54
N GLU A 6 10.52 -7.90 -24.41
CA GLU A 6 10.19 -8.64 -23.20
C GLU A 6 10.96 -8.00 -22.03
N MET A 7 10.25 -7.48 -21.03
CA MET A 7 10.87 -6.81 -19.89
C MET A 7 11.58 -7.84 -19.02
N ALA A 8 12.80 -7.54 -18.57
CA ALA A 8 13.43 -8.35 -17.55
C ALA A 8 12.70 -8.14 -16.20
N PRO A 9 12.69 -9.13 -15.29
CA PRO A 9 12.02 -8.99 -14.01
C PRO A 9 12.48 -7.78 -13.16
N HIS A 10 13.71 -7.29 -13.36
CA HIS A 10 14.26 -6.15 -12.62
C HIS A 10 13.93 -4.78 -13.25
N ASP A 11 13.34 -4.73 -14.45
CA ASP A 11 12.96 -3.47 -15.12
C ASP A 11 11.62 -2.92 -14.62
N PHE A 12 10.87 -3.72 -13.86
CA PHE A 12 9.62 -3.27 -13.26
C PHE A 12 9.84 -2.21 -12.19
N TRP A 13 8.91 -1.25 -12.12
CA TRP A 13 8.91 -0.14 -11.15
C TRP A 13 10.10 0.82 -11.26
N GLN A 14 10.85 0.79 -12.36
CA GLN A 14 12.02 1.66 -12.53
C GLN A 14 11.68 2.99 -13.22
N GLU A 15 10.62 3.04 -14.02
CA GLU A 15 10.27 4.20 -14.85
C GLU A 15 8.77 4.51 -14.82
N LEU A 16 8.45 5.80 -14.75
CA LEU A 16 7.13 6.32 -15.12
C LEU A 16 7.16 6.75 -16.58
N HIS A 17 6.12 6.38 -17.31
CA HIS A 17 5.99 6.65 -18.74
C HIS A 17 5.02 7.82 -18.95
N PRO A 18 5.23 8.65 -19.99
CA PRO A 18 4.29 9.71 -20.35
C PRO A 18 2.86 9.19 -20.60
N PRO A 19 1.83 10.05 -20.48
CA PRO A 19 0.47 9.68 -20.81
C PRO A 19 0.34 9.11 -22.22
N GLY A 20 -0.41 8.01 -22.36
CA GLY A 20 -0.68 7.37 -23.66
C GLY A 20 0.48 6.54 -24.24
N THR A 21 1.55 6.30 -23.48
CA THR A 21 2.66 5.43 -23.92
C THR A 21 2.19 4.00 -24.19
N PHE A 22 1.31 3.49 -23.34
CA PHE A 22 0.67 2.18 -23.47
C PHE A 22 -0.85 2.32 -23.55
N ALA A 23 -1.49 1.40 -24.27
CA ALA A 23 -2.95 1.31 -24.30
C ALA A 23 -3.49 0.86 -22.92
N GLY A 24 -4.40 1.64 -22.33
CA GLY A 24 -4.92 1.38 -20.98
C GLY A 24 -5.95 0.23 -20.88
N ASN A 25 -6.62 -0.11 -21.98
CA ASN A 25 -7.74 -1.06 -22.00
C ASN A 25 -7.44 -2.29 -22.85
N GLY A 26 -6.23 -2.85 -22.71
CA GLY A 26 -5.75 -3.97 -23.49
C GLY A 26 -5.84 -5.31 -22.75
N GLU A 27 -5.73 -6.38 -23.52
CA GLU A 27 -5.37 -7.69 -22.99
C GLU A 27 -3.87 -7.70 -22.69
N PHE A 28 -3.50 -8.16 -21.50
CA PHE A 28 -2.14 -8.15 -21.00
C PHE A 28 -1.55 -9.57 -21.04
N THR A 29 -0.30 -9.70 -21.42
CA THR A 29 0.42 -10.99 -21.38
C THR A 29 1.30 -11.08 -20.14
N SER A 30 2.17 -10.10 -19.91
CA SER A 30 3.18 -10.13 -18.84
C SER A 30 3.05 -9.02 -17.79
N PHE A 31 2.44 -7.88 -18.12
CA PHE A 31 2.33 -6.73 -17.22
C PHE A 31 1.01 -5.99 -17.36
N TYR A 32 0.54 -5.42 -16.26
CA TYR A 32 -0.59 -4.48 -16.21
C TYR A 32 -0.06 -3.04 -16.29
N VAL A 33 -0.81 -2.14 -16.92
CA VAL A 33 -0.46 -0.71 -16.96
C VAL A 33 -1.37 0.06 -16.01
N ALA A 34 -0.81 0.48 -14.87
CA ALA A 34 -1.47 1.41 -13.98
C ALA A 34 -1.31 2.84 -14.52
N THR A 35 -2.35 3.66 -14.37
CA THR A 35 -2.34 5.08 -14.75
C THR A 35 -2.51 5.93 -13.49
N LEU A 36 -1.58 6.85 -13.26
CA LEU A 36 -1.65 7.83 -12.19
C LEU A 36 -2.66 8.93 -12.56
N GLU A 37 -3.06 9.74 -11.59
CA GLU A 37 -4.05 10.81 -11.79
C GLU A 37 -3.62 11.88 -12.81
N ASP A 38 -2.31 12.13 -12.93
CA ASP A 38 -1.74 13.02 -13.94
C ASP A 38 -1.55 12.37 -15.33
N GLY A 39 -2.03 11.13 -15.48
CA GLY A 39 -1.96 10.35 -16.72
C GLY A 39 -0.65 9.60 -16.93
N ARG A 40 0.39 9.80 -16.10
CA ARG A 40 1.62 9.00 -16.20
C ARG A 40 1.32 7.52 -15.98
N GLN A 41 2.06 6.66 -16.67
CA GLN A 41 1.81 5.23 -16.70
C GLN A 41 2.94 4.45 -16.03
N LEU A 42 2.56 3.42 -15.27
CA LEU A 42 3.47 2.52 -14.57
C LEU A 42 3.16 1.08 -14.98
N ARG A 43 4.18 0.37 -15.47
CA ARG A 43 4.09 -1.06 -15.75
C ARG A 43 4.25 -1.85 -14.45
N LEU A 44 3.31 -2.73 -14.17
CA LEU A 44 3.27 -3.58 -12.98
C LEU A 44 3.32 -5.05 -13.41
N PRO A 45 4.22 -5.89 -12.85
CA PRO A 45 4.21 -7.31 -13.16
C PRO A 45 2.92 -7.96 -12.67
N ILE A 46 2.43 -8.92 -13.46
CA ILE A 46 1.24 -9.71 -13.11
C ILE A 46 1.66 -10.92 -12.27
N ARG A 47 0.97 -11.15 -11.16
CA ARG A 47 1.15 -12.30 -10.26
C ARG A 47 -0.11 -13.17 -10.31
N GLU A 48 0.02 -14.38 -10.81
CA GLU A 48 -1.09 -15.35 -10.84
C GLU A 48 -1.46 -15.77 -9.42
N LEU A 49 -2.76 -15.90 -9.16
CA LEU A 49 -3.28 -16.48 -7.93
C LEU A 49 -3.28 -18.02 -8.03
N ALA A 50 -3.41 -18.68 -6.89
CA ALA A 50 -3.32 -20.14 -6.80
C ALA A 50 -4.40 -20.90 -7.59
N ASP A 51 -5.48 -20.23 -7.99
CA ASP A 51 -6.54 -20.79 -8.83
C ASP A 51 -6.23 -20.75 -10.33
N GLY A 52 -5.19 -20.03 -10.77
CA GLY A 52 -4.75 -19.98 -12.18
C GLY A 52 -5.60 -19.10 -13.11
N ASP A 53 -6.83 -18.78 -12.71
CA ASP A 53 -7.79 -17.99 -13.50
C ASP A 53 -7.80 -16.50 -13.12
N ARG A 54 -7.17 -16.15 -12.00
CA ARG A 54 -7.10 -14.78 -11.50
C ARG A 54 -5.66 -14.34 -11.29
N ALA A 55 -5.42 -13.04 -11.40
CA ALA A 55 -4.12 -12.46 -11.12
C ALA A 55 -4.21 -11.05 -10.51
N LEU A 56 -3.09 -10.57 -9.98
CA LEU A 56 -2.95 -9.25 -9.39
C LEU A 56 -1.76 -8.51 -10.01
N ALA A 57 -1.94 -7.22 -10.28
CA ALA A 57 -0.83 -6.33 -10.58
C ALA A 57 -0.03 -6.06 -9.30
N SER A 58 1.28 -6.26 -9.32
CA SER A 58 2.12 -6.16 -8.12
C SER A 58 2.92 -4.85 -8.09
N LEU A 59 2.97 -4.23 -6.92
CA LEU A 59 3.87 -3.13 -6.58
C LEU A 59 4.71 -3.54 -5.38
N ILE A 60 6.02 -3.32 -5.45
CA ILE A 60 6.95 -3.53 -4.33
C ILE A 60 7.76 -2.25 -4.21
N VAL A 61 7.35 -1.35 -3.32
CA VAL A 61 7.84 0.05 -3.38
C VAL A 61 9.31 0.18 -3.02
N ASN A 62 9.86 -0.72 -2.20
CA ASN A 62 11.28 -0.73 -1.84
C ASN A 62 12.20 -1.33 -2.92
N GLN A 63 11.64 -1.78 -4.03
CA GLN A 63 12.36 -2.18 -5.25
C GLN A 63 12.17 -1.15 -6.39
N ALA A 64 11.28 -0.17 -6.21
CA ALA A 64 11.05 0.88 -7.19
C ALA A 64 12.24 1.84 -7.24
N SER A 65 12.48 2.45 -8.41
CA SER A 65 13.46 3.52 -8.52
C SER A 65 13.08 4.69 -7.63
N PHE A 66 14.06 5.51 -7.22
CA PHE A 66 13.78 6.71 -6.44
C PHE A 66 12.86 7.68 -7.19
N ALA A 67 12.93 7.76 -8.52
CA ALA A 67 12.04 8.60 -9.30
C ALA A 67 10.57 8.13 -9.22
N VAL A 68 10.34 6.82 -9.27
CA VAL A 68 8.99 6.24 -9.11
C VAL A 68 8.50 6.43 -7.66
N LEU A 69 9.33 6.12 -6.66
CA LEU A 69 9.01 6.34 -5.25
C LEU A 69 8.67 7.81 -4.96
N ASP A 70 9.49 8.75 -5.44
CA ASP A 70 9.31 10.18 -5.22
C ASP A 70 7.98 10.66 -5.80
N ALA A 71 7.64 10.23 -7.01
CA ALA A 71 6.38 10.56 -7.65
C ALA A 71 5.15 9.98 -6.93
N LEU A 72 5.23 8.73 -6.45
CA LEU A 72 4.15 8.11 -5.67
C LEU A 72 3.98 8.80 -4.31
N ALA A 73 5.09 9.12 -3.64
CA ALA A 73 5.07 9.82 -2.36
C ALA A 73 4.53 11.24 -2.49
N GLU A 74 4.93 11.98 -3.52
CA GLU A 74 4.41 13.32 -3.83
C GLU A 74 2.90 13.28 -4.06
N SER A 75 2.43 12.37 -4.94
CA SER A 75 1.01 12.26 -5.25
C SER A 75 0.17 11.91 -4.01
N LEU A 76 0.64 10.98 -3.17
CA LEU A 76 -0.06 10.65 -1.93
C LEU A 76 -0.03 11.83 -0.94
N ALA A 77 1.12 12.50 -0.80
CA ALA A 77 1.26 13.65 0.08
C ALA A 77 0.29 14.78 -0.30
N GLU A 78 0.18 15.12 -1.58
CA GLU A 78 -0.77 16.12 -2.06
C GLU A 78 -2.22 15.75 -1.77
N LYS A 79 -2.60 14.48 -1.96
CA LYS A 79 -3.96 14.00 -1.64
C LYS A 79 -4.29 14.11 -0.14
N ILE A 80 -3.32 13.91 0.75
CA ILE A 80 -3.55 13.93 2.20
C ILE A 80 -3.19 15.27 2.87
N ARG A 81 -2.54 16.19 2.15
CA ARG A 81 -2.20 17.54 2.64
C ARG A 81 -3.40 18.31 3.20
N PRO A 82 -4.61 18.29 2.58
CA PRO A 82 -5.79 18.95 3.12
C PRO A 82 -6.21 18.44 4.51
N MET A 83 -5.80 17.22 4.88
CA MET A 83 -6.13 16.61 6.16
C MET A 83 -5.21 17.09 7.29
N ARG A 84 -4.21 17.94 7.02
CA ARG A 84 -3.35 18.58 8.03
C ARG A 84 -2.80 17.56 9.03
N ILE A 85 -2.15 16.52 8.51
CA ILE A 85 -1.53 15.45 9.31
C ILE A 85 -0.35 16.04 10.09
N ASP A 86 -0.20 15.66 11.35
CA ASP A 86 0.92 16.06 12.19
C ASP A 86 2.08 15.04 12.14
N VAL A 87 1.76 13.76 11.93
CA VAL A 87 2.72 12.65 11.95
C VAL A 87 2.24 11.48 11.09
N VAL A 88 3.17 10.82 10.42
CA VAL A 88 2.94 9.58 9.68
C VAL A 88 3.34 8.38 10.57
N ALA A 89 2.45 7.40 10.69
CA ALA A 89 2.75 6.06 11.19
C ALA A 89 2.85 5.10 10.00
N GLY A 90 4.01 4.46 9.83
CA GLY A 90 4.27 3.56 8.71
C GLY A 90 4.13 2.08 9.08
N LEU A 91 3.48 1.29 8.23
CA LEU A 91 3.39 -0.15 8.38
C LEU A 91 4.64 -0.88 7.84
N PRO A 92 5.13 -1.90 8.56
CA PRO A 92 6.27 -2.69 8.14
C PRO A 92 5.89 -3.81 7.17
N THR A 93 6.80 -4.27 6.32
CA THR A 93 8.18 -3.76 6.15
C THR A 93 8.27 -2.82 4.95
N LEU A 94 7.61 -3.18 3.85
CA LEU A 94 7.71 -2.48 2.56
C LEU A 94 7.12 -1.07 2.64
N GLY A 95 5.96 -0.93 3.30
CA GLY A 95 5.28 0.34 3.55
C GLY A 95 6.11 1.42 4.25
N LEU A 96 7.14 1.06 5.03
CA LEU A 96 8.03 2.03 5.67
C LEU A 96 8.77 2.91 4.66
N THR A 97 9.05 2.38 3.47
CA THR A 97 9.73 3.12 2.40
C THR A 97 8.86 4.26 1.88
N LEU A 98 7.58 3.98 1.60
CA LEU A 98 6.62 5.00 1.19
C LEU A 98 6.31 5.96 2.35
N ALA A 99 6.08 5.43 3.55
CA ALA A 99 5.74 6.24 4.72
C ALA A 99 6.81 7.29 5.04
N ALA A 100 8.09 6.90 4.99
CA ALA A 100 9.21 7.82 5.19
C ALA A 100 9.23 8.93 4.12
N ALA A 101 9.10 8.56 2.85
CA ALA A 101 9.09 9.50 1.74
C ALA A 101 7.90 10.48 1.83
N VAL A 102 6.69 9.99 2.12
CA VAL A 102 5.51 10.84 2.30
C VAL A 102 5.67 11.81 3.46
N ALA A 103 6.24 11.38 4.59
CA ALA A 103 6.52 12.29 5.70
C ALA A 103 7.46 13.43 5.28
N GLN A 104 8.49 13.14 4.47
CA GLN A 104 9.38 14.17 3.92
C GLN A 104 8.63 15.14 2.99
N LYS A 105 7.76 14.64 2.09
CA LYS A 105 6.94 15.48 1.18
C LYS A 105 5.94 16.38 1.90
N LEU A 106 5.47 15.94 3.07
CA LEU A 106 4.65 16.75 3.97
C LEU A 106 5.47 17.76 4.80
N GLY A 107 6.80 17.73 4.72
CA GLY A 107 7.69 18.61 5.48
C GLY A 107 7.94 18.15 6.92
N HIS A 108 7.62 16.90 7.26
CA HIS A 108 7.84 16.36 8.60
C HIS A 108 9.31 15.96 8.77
N GLY A 109 9.92 16.35 9.90
CA GLY A 109 11.31 15.97 10.20
C GLY A 109 11.50 14.49 10.57
N ARG A 110 10.41 13.75 10.83
CA ARG A 110 10.41 12.32 11.17
C ARG A 110 9.04 11.69 10.97
N TYR A 111 9.01 10.36 11.00
CA TYR A 111 7.79 9.54 11.04
C TYR A 111 7.94 8.46 12.13
N VAL A 112 6.85 7.76 12.43
CA VAL A 112 6.83 6.65 13.40
C VAL A 112 6.77 5.31 12.65
N PRO A 113 7.88 4.57 12.56
CA PRO A 113 7.85 3.22 12.00
C PRO A 113 7.25 2.23 13.00
N LEU A 114 6.22 1.49 12.59
CA LEU A 114 5.78 0.30 13.31
C LEU A 114 6.70 -0.88 12.93
N GLY A 115 6.81 -1.88 13.79
CA GLY A 115 7.77 -2.97 13.62
C GLY A 115 7.15 -4.35 13.80
N THR A 116 7.78 -5.39 13.24
CA THR A 116 7.36 -6.79 13.46
C THR A 116 8.35 -7.61 14.27
N SER A 117 9.51 -7.03 14.58
CA SER A 117 10.54 -7.68 15.39
C SER A 117 10.41 -7.25 16.84
N ARG A 118 10.11 -8.20 17.72
CA ARG A 118 10.10 -7.95 19.17
C ARG A 118 11.50 -7.52 19.64
N LYS A 119 11.55 -6.46 20.44
CA LYS A 119 12.74 -6.04 21.19
C LYS A 119 12.48 -6.24 22.68
N PHE A 120 13.52 -6.38 23.50
CA PHE A 120 13.35 -6.69 24.93
C PHE A 120 12.63 -5.56 25.70
N TRP A 121 12.67 -4.33 25.18
CA TRP A 121 11.98 -3.17 25.75
C TRP A 121 10.55 -2.96 25.20
N TYR A 122 10.10 -3.80 24.26
CA TYR A 122 8.74 -3.72 23.73
C TYR A 122 7.76 -4.34 24.71
N ARG A 123 6.61 -3.67 24.84
CA ARG A 123 5.52 -4.01 25.74
C ARG A 123 4.47 -4.82 24.99
N ASP A 124 3.97 -5.90 25.58
CA ASP A 124 3.03 -6.80 24.91
C ASP A 124 1.67 -6.12 24.66
N GLU A 125 1.26 -5.22 25.56
CA GLU A 125 0.09 -4.35 25.44
C GLU A 125 0.21 -3.31 24.30
N LEU A 126 1.43 -3.07 23.79
CA LEU A 126 1.69 -2.19 22.64
C LEU A 126 1.92 -3.02 21.37
N SER A 127 1.18 -4.14 21.24
CA SER A 127 1.30 -5.02 20.09
C SER A 127 0.02 -5.79 19.79
N VAL A 128 -0.16 -6.15 18.51
CA VAL A 128 -1.29 -6.95 18.02
C VAL A 128 -0.80 -8.02 17.04
N ALA A 129 -1.59 -9.07 16.80
CA ALA A 129 -1.31 -10.01 15.72
C ALA A 129 -1.60 -9.37 14.35
N LEU A 130 -0.76 -9.61 13.33
CA LEU A 130 -0.99 -9.13 11.96
C LEU A 130 -2.07 -9.93 11.22
N SER A 131 -2.32 -11.17 11.64
CA SER A 131 -3.38 -12.02 11.10
C SER A 131 -4.02 -12.85 12.20
N SER A 132 -5.30 -13.18 12.04
CA SER A 132 -6.09 -13.99 13.00
C SER A 132 -5.81 -15.49 12.90
N ILE A 133 -4.72 -15.92 12.26
CA ILE A 133 -4.42 -17.34 12.09
C ILE A 133 -4.06 -17.93 13.47
N THR A 134 -4.82 -18.94 13.88
CA THR A 134 -4.74 -19.63 15.18
C THR A 134 -3.58 -20.64 15.30
N THR A 135 -2.54 -20.53 14.46
CA THR A 135 -1.41 -21.46 14.50
C THR A 135 -0.49 -21.16 15.70
N PRO A 136 -0.21 -22.12 16.60
CA PRO A 136 0.37 -21.84 17.92
C PRO A 136 1.81 -21.31 17.94
N THR A 137 2.59 -21.44 16.88
CA THR A 137 4.06 -21.38 16.99
C THR A 137 4.73 -20.12 16.48
N GLN A 138 4.12 -19.29 15.61
CA GLN A 138 4.74 -18.04 15.13
C GLN A 138 3.70 -17.01 14.65
N GLN A 139 2.97 -16.36 15.57
CA GLN A 139 2.17 -15.20 15.18
C GLN A 139 3.10 -14.02 14.91
N LYS A 140 3.16 -13.57 13.64
CA LYS A 140 3.80 -12.31 13.27
C LYS A 140 2.99 -11.18 13.92
N ARG A 141 3.62 -10.46 14.85
CA ARG A 141 2.99 -9.35 15.57
C ARG A 141 3.43 -8.01 14.99
N LEU A 142 2.57 -7.01 15.14
CA LEU A 142 2.86 -5.62 14.90
C LEU A 142 3.07 -4.93 16.25
N TYR A 143 4.11 -4.11 16.33
CA TYR A 143 4.54 -3.43 17.56
C TYR A 143 4.72 -1.95 17.32
N ILE A 144 4.48 -1.15 18.36
CA ILE A 144 4.96 0.22 18.47
C ILE A 144 6.04 0.28 19.56
N ASP A 145 7.16 0.96 19.27
CA ASP A 145 8.16 1.26 20.31
C ASP A 145 7.54 2.22 21.34
N PRO A 146 7.55 1.91 22.64
CA PRO A 146 7.03 2.80 23.68
C PRO A 146 7.60 4.23 23.61
N ARG A 147 8.84 4.41 23.14
CA ARG A 147 9.48 5.73 22.98
C ARG A 147 8.91 6.56 21.84
N MET A 148 8.26 5.92 20.87
CA MET A 148 7.63 6.61 19.75
C MET A 148 6.18 7.00 20.06
N LEU A 149 5.55 6.36 21.05
CA LEU A 149 4.15 6.60 21.41
C LEU A 149 3.82 8.08 21.70
N PRO A 150 4.66 8.86 22.42
CA PRO A 150 4.41 10.29 22.65
C PRO A 150 4.36 11.14 21.37
N LEU A 151 4.87 10.63 20.24
CA LEU A 151 4.81 11.32 18.95
C LEU A 151 3.44 11.21 18.28
N LEU A 152 2.61 10.26 18.70
CA LEU A 152 1.29 9.99 18.11
C LEU A 152 0.14 10.50 18.99
N GLN A 153 0.33 10.54 20.31
CA GLN A 153 -0.73 10.92 21.24
C GLN A 153 -1.22 12.35 21.04
N GLY A 154 -2.53 12.51 20.87
CA GLY A 154 -3.17 13.80 20.64
C GLY A 154 -2.82 14.44 19.28
N ARG A 155 -2.24 13.67 18.35
CA ARG A 155 -1.83 14.14 17.01
C ARG A 155 -2.77 13.64 15.92
N ARG A 156 -2.82 14.36 14.81
CA ARG A 156 -3.47 13.95 13.57
C ARG A 156 -2.57 12.95 12.85
N VAL A 157 -2.83 11.67 13.04
CA VAL A 157 -1.99 10.58 12.50
C VAL A 157 -2.48 10.14 11.13
N ALA A 158 -1.56 9.98 10.18
CA ALA A 158 -1.78 9.21 8.96
C ALA A 158 -1.20 7.81 9.12
N LEU A 159 -1.98 6.76 8.83
CA LEU A 159 -1.48 5.38 8.77
C LEU A 159 -1.15 5.06 7.30
N ILE A 160 0.11 4.73 7.00
CA ILE A 160 0.57 4.52 5.62
C ILE A 160 1.15 3.11 5.43
N ASP A 161 0.75 2.45 4.36
CA ASP A 161 1.37 1.24 3.81
C ASP A 161 1.70 1.45 2.33
N ASP A 162 2.46 0.55 1.69
CA ASP A 162 2.72 0.68 0.25
C ASP A 162 1.54 0.21 -0.61
N VAL A 163 0.95 -0.93 -0.26
CA VAL A 163 -0.16 -1.56 -0.99
C VAL A 163 -1.25 -2.02 -0.02
N ILE A 164 -2.50 -1.67 -0.31
CA ILE A 164 -3.67 -2.19 0.41
C ILE A 164 -4.38 -3.20 -0.48
N SER A 165 -4.22 -4.50 -0.17
CA SER A 165 -4.81 -5.61 -0.94
C SER A 165 -6.05 -6.20 -0.27
N SER A 166 -5.88 -7.09 0.71
CA SER A 166 -6.98 -7.57 1.57
C SER A 166 -7.33 -6.59 2.69
N GLY A 167 -6.46 -5.64 3.00
CA GLY A 167 -6.61 -4.71 4.13
C GLY A 167 -6.15 -5.26 5.49
N ALA A 168 -5.68 -6.51 5.58
CA ALA A 168 -5.32 -7.13 6.86
C ALA A 168 -4.25 -6.34 7.65
N SER A 169 -3.17 -5.91 7.00
CA SER A 169 -2.11 -5.10 7.63
C SER A 169 -2.64 -3.77 8.18
N ILE A 170 -3.52 -3.11 7.41
CA ILE A 170 -4.17 -1.86 7.81
C ILE A 170 -5.06 -2.10 9.03
N VAL A 171 -5.90 -3.13 9.01
CA VAL A 171 -6.77 -3.48 10.15
C VAL A 171 -5.93 -3.74 11.41
N ALA A 172 -4.81 -4.45 11.30
CA ALA A 172 -3.90 -4.63 12.42
C ALA A 172 -3.30 -3.30 12.90
N GLY A 173 -2.88 -2.41 11.98
CA GLY A 173 -2.42 -1.06 12.31
C GLY A 173 -3.48 -0.24 13.04
N LEU A 174 -4.73 -0.28 12.57
CA LEU A 174 -5.88 0.38 13.20
C LEU A 174 -6.11 -0.17 14.61
N HIS A 175 -6.17 -1.49 14.80
CA HIS A 175 -6.33 -2.09 16.12
C HIS A 175 -5.22 -1.67 17.09
N LEU A 176 -3.96 -1.65 16.63
CA LEU A 176 -2.84 -1.24 17.46
C LEU A 176 -2.94 0.24 17.88
N LEU A 177 -3.24 1.13 16.94
CA LEU A 177 -3.38 2.56 17.22
C LEU A 177 -4.58 2.85 18.12
N MET A 178 -5.72 2.21 17.86
CA MET A 178 -6.93 2.36 18.68
C MET A 178 -6.71 1.85 20.11
N ALA A 179 -5.99 0.74 20.29
CA ALA A 179 -5.60 0.24 21.63
C ALA A 179 -4.69 1.23 22.39
N CYS A 180 -3.99 2.10 21.66
CA CYS A 180 -3.19 3.19 22.22
C CYS A 180 -3.97 4.51 22.36
N GLY A 181 -5.28 4.52 22.09
CA GLY A 181 -6.13 5.72 22.12
C GLY A 181 -5.87 6.68 20.95
N ILE A 182 -5.36 6.18 19.83
CA ILE A 182 -5.02 6.95 18.63
C ILE A 182 -5.94 6.55 17.48
N GLU A 183 -6.71 7.50 16.97
CA GLU A 183 -7.55 7.32 15.79
C GLU A 183 -6.90 8.02 14.58
N PRO A 184 -6.45 7.28 13.54
CA PRO A 184 -5.92 7.90 12.33
C PRO A 184 -6.98 8.74 11.61
N VAL A 185 -6.58 9.91 11.13
CA VAL A 185 -7.47 10.78 10.34
C VAL A 185 -7.48 10.37 8.85
N VAL A 186 -6.47 9.60 8.41
CA VAL A 186 -6.36 9.07 7.05
C VAL A 186 -5.59 7.75 7.02
N ILE A 187 -5.96 6.90 6.08
CA ILE A 187 -5.21 5.73 5.65
C ILE A 187 -4.67 6.01 4.24
N GLY A 188 -3.36 5.87 4.03
CA GLY A 188 -2.71 6.16 2.74
C GLY A 188 -1.98 4.95 2.17
N ALA A 189 -2.01 4.79 0.85
CA ALA A 189 -1.16 3.84 0.14
C ALA A 189 -0.80 4.30 -1.27
N ALA A 190 0.25 3.73 -1.85
CA ALA A 190 0.54 3.94 -3.26
C ALA A 190 -0.50 3.22 -4.13
N MET A 191 -0.79 1.96 -3.83
CA MET A 191 -1.73 1.14 -4.62
C MET A 191 -2.87 0.59 -3.76
N LEU A 192 -4.10 0.83 -4.19
CA LEU A 192 -5.28 0.06 -3.74
C LEU A 192 -5.47 -1.12 -4.69
N GLN A 193 -5.19 -2.33 -4.21
CA GLN A 193 -5.20 -3.53 -5.03
C GLN A 193 -6.48 -4.32 -4.78
N SER A 194 -7.26 -4.56 -5.82
CA SER A 194 -8.63 -5.09 -5.77
C SER A 194 -9.58 -4.20 -4.95
N GLU A 195 -10.78 -4.72 -4.68
CA GLU A 195 -11.78 -4.10 -3.80
C GLU A 195 -11.95 -4.85 -2.47
N ARG A 196 -11.21 -5.95 -2.25
CA ARG A 196 -11.36 -6.83 -1.08
C ARG A 196 -11.09 -6.11 0.25
N TRP A 197 -10.24 -5.10 0.23
CA TRP A 197 -9.92 -4.30 1.40
C TRP A 197 -11.13 -3.52 1.94
N ARG A 198 -12.11 -3.17 1.11
CA ARG A 198 -13.26 -2.35 1.54
C ARG A 198 -14.07 -3.04 2.62
N GLU A 199 -14.37 -4.32 2.44
CA GLU A 199 -15.13 -5.11 3.41
C GLU A 199 -14.35 -5.25 4.71
N SER A 200 -13.06 -5.57 4.63
CA SER A 200 -12.20 -5.72 5.80
C SER A 200 -12.07 -4.43 6.61
N LEU A 201 -11.91 -3.28 5.93
CA LEU A 201 -11.85 -1.98 6.59
C LEU A 201 -13.21 -1.56 7.16
N ALA A 202 -14.31 -1.76 6.43
CA ALA A 202 -15.65 -1.46 6.90
C ALA A 202 -16.02 -2.27 8.15
N ALA A 203 -15.61 -3.54 8.22
CA ALA A 203 -15.79 -4.39 9.39
C ALA A 203 -15.02 -3.90 10.63
N ALA A 204 -13.86 -3.25 10.43
CA ALA A 204 -13.10 -2.60 11.52
C ALA A 204 -13.68 -1.22 11.90
N GLY A 205 -14.55 -0.65 11.08
CA GLY A 205 -15.19 0.64 11.29
C GLY A 205 -15.68 1.26 9.97
N PRO A 206 -16.95 1.72 9.90
CA PRO A 206 -17.55 2.17 8.64
C PRO A 206 -16.84 3.40 8.03
N GLN A 207 -16.15 4.20 8.84
CA GLN A 207 -15.41 5.39 8.41
C GLN A 207 -14.14 5.05 7.61
N TRP A 208 -13.57 3.85 7.78
CA TRP A 208 -12.24 3.55 7.26
C TRP A 208 -12.20 3.53 5.74
N SER A 209 -13.24 3.00 5.09
CA SER A 209 -13.32 3.02 3.63
C SER A 209 -13.33 4.43 3.04
N ALA A 210 -13.96 5.40 3.73
CA ALA A 210 -14.00 6.79 3.30
C ALA A 210 -12.72 7.57 3.63
N ARG A 211 -11.95 7.12 4.63
CA ARG A 211 -10.65 7.70 5.02
C ARG A 211 -9.46 7.08 4.29
N THR A 212 -9.68 6.09 3.42
CA THR A 212 -8.62 5.44 2.66
C THR A 212 -8.38 6.15 1.34
N VAL A 213 -7.12 6.47 1.09
CA VAL A 213 -6.64 7.18 -0.09
C VAL A 213 -5.52 6.38 -0.75
N GLY A 214 -5.64 6.18 -2.06
CA GLY A 214 -4.61 5.60 -2.90
C GLY A 214 -4.08 6.60 -3.94
N VAL A 215 -2.85 6.40 -4.42
CA VAL A 215 -2.37 7.12 -5.60
C VAL A 215 -3.06 6.57 -6.86
N PHE A 216 -3.11 5.25 -6.98
CA PHE A 216 -3.85 4.55 -8.04
C PHE A 216 -4.46 3.25 -7.51
N ALA A 217 -5.34 2.65 -8.31
CA ALA A 217 -5.96 1.38 -8.00
C ALA A 217 -5.76 0.37 -9.14
N THR A 218 -5.78 -0.91 -8.81
CA THR A 218 -5.67 -2.01 -9.80
C THR A 218 -6.72 -3.07 -9.50
N PRO A 219 -7.42 -3.62 -10.52
CA PRO A 219 -8.43 -4.65 -10.29
C PRO A 219 -7.79 -6.02 -10.02
N ILE A 220 -8.64 -7.01 -9.70
CA ILE A 220 -8.29 -8.42 -9.92
C ILE A 220 -8.39 -8.65 -11.42
N LEU A 221 -7.35 -9.22 -12.02
CA LEU A 221 -7.34 -9.58 -13.43
C LEU A 221 -7.93 -10.97 -13.62
N GLU A 222 -8.59 -11.18 -14.75
CA GLU A 222 -9.16 -12.46 -15.15
C GLU A 222 -8.51 -12.94 -16.44
N ARG A 223 -8.37 -14.27 -16.58
CA ARG A 223 -7.85 -14.88 -17.79
C ARG A 223 -8.97 -15.04 -18.82
N ASN A 224 -8.75 -14.55 -20.02
CA ASN A 224 -9.71 -14.67 -21.11
C ASN A 224 -9.50 -15.96 -21.93
N ALA A 225 -10.42 -16.22 -22.87
CA ALA A 225 -10.39 -17.42 -23.72
C ALA A 225 -9.12 -17.55 -24.57
N ALA A 226 -8.40 -16.45 -24.81
CA ALA A 226 -7.13 -16.44 -25.54
C ALA A 226 -5.91 -16.53 -24.61
N GLY A 227 -6.12 -16.83 -23.32
CA GLY A 227 -5.08 -17.00 -22.31
C GLY A 227 -4.46 -15.70 -21.80
N ARG A 228 -4.96 -14.53 -22.21
CA ARG A 228 -4.47 -13.22 -21.81
C ARG A 228 -5.21 -12.69 -20.58
N TRP A 229 -4.56 -11.83 -19.81
CA TRP A 229 -5.13 -11.17 -18.65
C TRP A 229 -5.93 -9.94 -19.07
N GLN A 230 -7.07 -9.71 -18.45
CA GLN A 230 -7.86 -8.51 -18.66
C GLN A 230 -8.44 -8.01 -17.33
N ALA A 231 -8.68 -6.70 -17.25
CA ALA A 231 -9.51 -6.17 -16.19
C ALA A 231 -10.96 -6.63 -16.40
N PRO A 232 -11.71 -6.94 -15.34
CA PRO A 232 -13.13 -7.23 -15.44
C PRO A 232 -13.87 -6.02 -16.01
N PRO A 233 -15.02 -6.24 -16.68
CA PRO A 233 -15.89 -5.14 -17.09
C PRO A 233 -16.27 -4.30 -15.88
N ALA A 234 -16.31 -2.97 -16.06
CA ALA A 234 -16.76 -2.03 -15.03
C ALA A 234 -18.24 -2.23 -14.66
#